data_AF-A0A5B2VFM7-F1
#
_entry.id   AF-A0A5B2VFM7-F1
#
_cell.length_a   1.000
_cell.length_b   1.000
_cell.length_c   1.000
_cell.angle_alpha   90.00
_cell.angle_beta   90.00
_cell.angle_gamma   90.00
#
_symmetry.space_group_name_H-M   'P 1'
#
loop_
_entity.id
_entity.type
_entity.pdbx_description
1 polymer ?
#
loop_
_entity_poly.entity_id
_entity_poly.type
_entity_poly.pdbx_seq_one_letter_code
_entity_poly.pdbx_strand_id
1 'polypeptide(L)'
;HTSRLCQNYLRRKEQDGRLQIMEWPAQCPDLNPIELVWDELDRRVKAKQPTSATHLWELLQQCWEELSQQYFISIVERMPRVCSAVISAKGGYFYESKI
;
A
#
# COMPACT_ATOMS: atom_id res chain seq x y z
N HIS A 1 2.56 13.86 -0.73
CA HIS A 1 1.26 14.58 -0.75
C HIS A 1 1.24 15.82 0.16
N THR A 2 2.26 16.69 0.10
CA THR A 2 2.42 17.82 1.05
C THR A 2 2.35 19.21 0.41
N SER A 3 2.09 19.31 -0.90
CA SER A 3 1.92 20.60 -1.56
C SER A 3 0.69 21.33 -1.04
N ARG A 4 0.69 22.68 -1.09
CA ARG A 4 -0.44 23.51 -0.63
C ARG A 4 -1.76 23.11 -1.28
N LEU A 5 -1.74 22.80 -2.57
CA LEU A 5 -2.93 22.34 -3.31
C LEU A 5 -3.46 21.02 -2.75
N CYS A 6 -2.56 20.05 -2.53
CA CYS A 6 -2.92 18.74 -2.00
C CYS A 6 -3.45 18.83 -0.56
N GLN A 7 -2.76 19.57 0.31
CA GLN A 7 -3.19 19.77 1.70
C GLN A 7 -4.52 20.51 1.80
N ASN A 8 -4.75 21.53 0.96
CA ASN A 8 -6.04 22.23 0.93
C ASN A 8 -7.18 21.32 0.48
N TYR A 9 -6.94 20.47 -0.50
CA TYR A 9 -7.91 19.48 -0.94
C TYR A 9 -8.24 18.47 0.18
N LEU A 10 -7.21 17.88 0.80
CA LEU A 10 -7.39 16.88 1.85
C LEU A 10 -8.12 17.46 3.07
N ARG A 11 -7.73 18.66 3.53
CA ARG A 11 -8.40 19.34 4.66
C ARG A 11 -9.86 19.65 4.40
N ARG A 12 -10.22 20.06 3.17
CA ARG A 12 -11.63 20.25 2.80
C ARG A 12 -12.40 18.93 2.87
N LYS A 13 -11.82 17.84 2.37
CA LYS A 13 -12.46 16.51 2.43
C LYS A 13 -12.61 16.00 3.86
N GLU A 14 -11.68 16.32 4.73
CA GLU A 14 -11.77 16.03 6.18
C GLU A 14 -12.87 16.85 6.86
N GLN A 15 -12.94 18.16 6.58
CA GLN A 15 -14.02 19.04 7.08
C GLN A 15 -15.41 18.62 6.60
N ASP A 16 -15.52 18.12 5.37
CA ASP A 16 -16.74 17.55 4.81
C ASP A 16 -17.10 16.17 5.43
N GLY A 17 -16.25 15.59 6.29
CA GLY A 17 -16.44 14.25 6.86
C GLY A 17 -16.30 13.11 5.84
N ARG A 18 -15.68 13.36 4.68
CA ARG A 18 -15.52 12.37 3.61
C ARG A 18 -14.31 11.46 3.77
N LEU A 19 -13.31 11.92 4.52
CA LEU A 19 -12.12 11.16 4.88
C LEU A 19 -11.61 11.62 6.24
N GLN A 20 -10.72 10.85 6.83
CA GLN A 20 -9.94 11.24 7.99
C GLN A 20 -8.47 11.25 7.58
N ILE A 21 -7.75 12.34 7.83
CA ILE A 21 -6.31 12.39 7.58
C ILE A 21 -5.62 11.68 8.74
N MET A 22 -4.79 10.69 8.43
CA MET A 22 -3.98 10.00 9.42
C MET A 22 -2.61 10.67 9.54
N GLU A 23 -2.10 10.78 10.77
CA GLU A 23 -0.69 11.11 10.98
C GLU A 23 0.16 9.92 10.55
N TRP A 24 1.16 10.19 9.71
CA TRP A 24 2.02 9.16 9.14
C TRP A 24 3.47 9.38 9.56
N PRO A 25 4.14 8.38 10.16
CA PRO A 25 5.55 8.49 10.50
C PRO A 25 6.42 8.48 9.23
N ALA A 26 7.48 9.28 9.23
CA ALA A 26 8.44 9.29 8.13
C ALA A 26 9.17 7.95 8.03
N GLN A 27 9.50 7.53 6.80
CA GLN A 27 10.34 6.35 6.53
C GLN A 27 9.76 5.00 7.02
N CYS A 28 8.44 4.87 7.12
CA CYS A 28 7.79 3.59 7.44
C CYS A 28 7.03 3.03 6.23
N PRO A 29 7.72 2.46 5.22
CA PRO A 29 7.05 1.82 4.09
C PRO A 29 6.22 0.62 4.55
N ASP A 30 6.65 -0.09 5.61
CA ASP A 30 5.93 -1.25 6.14
C ASP A 30 4.53 -0.90 6.64
N LEU A 31 4.29 0.36 7.02
CA LEU A 31 2.97 0.80 7.44
C LEU A 31 2.01 1.02 6.27
N ASN A 32 2.51 1.02 5.02
CA ASN A 32 1.72 1.26 3.83
C ASN A 32 1.26 -0.07 3.20
N PRO A 33 0.03 -0.55 3.47
CA PRO A 33 -0.44 -1.86 3.00
C PRO A 33 -0.40 -2.02 1.48
N ILE A 34 -0.47 -0.91 0.72
CA ILE A 34 -0.42 -0.96 -0.74
C ILE A 34 0.95 -1.43 -1.26
N GLU A 35 2.04 -1.31 -0.50
CA GLU A 35 3.36 -1.80 -0.92
C GLU A 35 3.34 -3.32 -1.11
N LEU A 36 2.57 -4.06 -0.30
CA LEU A 36 2.37 -5.50 -0.46
C LEU A 36 1.56 -5.84 -1.71
N VAL A 37 0.64 -4.96 -2.11
CA VAL A 37 -0.08 -5.09 -3.37
C VAL A 37 0.85 -4.84 -4.55
N TRP A 38 1.71 -3.82 -4.46
CA TRP A 38 2.69 -3.53 -5.51
C TRP A 38 3.69 -4.66 -5.70
N ASP A 39 4.21 -5.25 -4.62
CA ASP A 39 5.10 -6.42 -4.70
C ASP A 39 4.43 -7.61 -5.39
N GLU A 40 3.18 -7.91 -5.04
CA GLU A 40 2.41 -8.99 -5.66
C GLU A 40 2.20 -8.75 -7.15
N LEU A 41 1.79 -7.54 -7.54
CA LEU A 41 1.61 -7.19 -8.95
C LEU A 41 2.92 -7.28 -9.73
N ASP A 42 4.00 -6.73 -9.18
CA ASP A 42 5.32 -6.76 -9.80
C ASP A 42 5.78 -8.21 -10.03
N ARG A 43 5.59 -9.10 -9.05
CA ARG A 43 5.94 -10.52 -9.18
C ARG A 43 5.13 -11.22 -10.27
N ARG A 44 3.81 -11.01 -10.32
CA ARG A 44 2.94 -11.60 -11.35
C ARG A 44 3.27 -11.11 -12.75
N VAL A 45 3.49 -9.81 -12.90
CA VAL A 45 3.80 -9.20 -14.19
C VAL A 45 5.18 -9.64 -14.67
N LYS A 46 6.20 -9.66 -13.81
CA LYS A 46 7.54 -10.17 -14.15
C LYS A 46 7.51 -11.63 -14.60
N ALA A 47 6.70 -12.48 -13.96
CA ALA A 47 6.54 -13.87 -14.36
C ALA A 47 5.98 -14.02 -15.80
N LYS A 48 5.15 -13.05 -16.25
CA LYS A 48 4.59 -13.00 -17.60
C LYS A 48 5.53 -12.36 -18.64
N GLN A 49 6.70 -11.86 -18.24
CA GLN A 49 7.77 -11.33 -19.11
C GLN A 49 7.28 -10.30 -20.14
N PRO A 50 6.89 -9.09 -19.71
CA PRO A 50 6.45 -8.02 -20.61
C PRO A 50 7.53 -7.67 -21.64
N THR A 51 7.12 -7.43 -22.87
CA THR A 51 8.01 -7.20 -24.04
C THR A 51 8.00 -5.76 -24.52
N SER A 52 7.08 -4.93 -24.04
CA SER A 52 6.94 -3.52 -24.38
C SER A 52 6.21 -2.77 -23.26
N ALA A 53 6.21 -1.44 -23.29
CA ALA A 53 5.44 -0.63 -22.34
C ALA A 53 3.93 -0.87 -22.46
N THR A 54 3.42 -1.07 -23.68
CA THR A 54 2.00 -1.39 -23.93
C THR A 54 1.65 -2.76 -23.35
N HIS A 55 2.48 -3.77 -23.61
CA HIS A 55 2.27 -5.11 -23.07
C HIS A 55 2.37 -5.11 -21.53
N LEU A 56 3.32 -4.35 -20.96
CA LEU A 56 3.41 -4.14 -19.51
C LEU A 56 2.12 -3.58 -18.93
N TRP A 57 1.54 -2.56 -19.56
CA TRP A 57 0.30 -1.95 -19.11
C TRP A 57 -0.88 -2.93 -19.15
N GLU A 58 -1.04 -3.66 -20.25
CA GLU A 58 -2.07 -4.69 -20.40
C GLU A 58 -1.94 -5.78 -19.32
N LEU A 59 -0.72 -6.26 -19.08
CA LEU A 59 -0.45 -7.25 -18.04
C LEU A 59 -0.73 -6.72 -16.63
N LEU A 60 -0.42 -5.45 -16.34
CA LEU A 60 -0.74 -4.84 -15.05
C LEU A 60 -2.25 -4.84 -14.80
N GLN A 61 -3.05 -4.47 -15.79
CA GLN A 61 -4.51 -4.48 -15.68
C GLN A 61 -5.04 -5.91 -15.45
N GLN A 62 -4.56 -6.88 -16.24
CA GLN A 62 -4.95 -8.29 -16.07
C GLN A 62 -4.57 -8.83 -14.69
N CYS A 63 -3.32 -8.62 -14.26
CA CYS A 63 -2.87 -9.12 -12.96
C CYS A 63 -3.61 -8.44 -11.79
N TRP A 64 -4.01 -7.17 -11.94
CA TRP A 64 -4.84 -6.47 -10.97
C TRP A 64 -6.24 -7.09 -10.86
N GLU A 65 -6.89 -7.39 -11.99
CA GLU A 65 -8.21 -8.04 -12.01
C GLU A 65 -8.19 -9.47 -11.44
N GLU A 66 -7.05 -10.16 -11.51
CA GLU A 66 -6.84 -11.48 -10.91
C GLU A 66 -6.65 -11.42 -9.38
N LEU A 67 -6.42 -10.25 -8.78
CA LEU A 67 -6.32 -10.12 -7.32
C LEU A 67 -7.72 -10.22 -6.69
N SER A 68 -7.89 -11.17 -5.79
CA SER A 68 -9.17 -11.37 -5.12
C SER A 68 -9.44 -10.26 -4.11
N GLN A 69 -10.71 -9.95 -3.88
CA GLN A 69 -11.12 -9.06 -2.79
C GLN A 69 -10.59 -9.56 -1.43
N GLN A 70 -10.55 -10.87 -1.23
CA GLN A 70 -10.04 -11.49 0.00
C GLN A 70 -8.55 -11.20 0.23
N TYR A 71 -7.76 -11.07 -0.84
CA TYR A 71 -6.35 -10.68 -0.76
C TYR A 71 -6.20 -9.24 -0.22
N PHE A 72 -7.00 -8.30 -0.72
CA PHE A 72 -6.99 -6.93 -0.21
C PHE A 72 -7.44 -6.85 1.26
N ILE A 73 -8.48 -7.61 1.62
CA ILE A 73 -8.96 -7.67 3.00
C ILE A 73 -7.86 -8.20 3.94
N SER A 74 -7.19 -9.29 3.56
CA SER A 74 -6.16 -9.90 4.42
C SER A 74 -4.97 -8.98 4.66
N ILE A 75 -4.59 -8.17 3.67
CA ILE A 75 -3.56 -7.13 3.82
C ILE A 75 -3.99 -6.08 4.85
N VAL A 76 -5.23 -5.59 4.77
CA VAL A 76 -5.74 -4.59 5.72
C VAL A 76 -5.83 -5.18 7.13
N GLU A 77 -6.33 -6.40 7.27
CA GLU A 77 -6.43 -7.12 8.55
C GLU A 77 -5.07 -7.41 9.20
N ARG A 78 -3.99 -7.38 8.42
CA ARG A 78 -2.62 -7.54 8.91
C ARG A 78 -2.08 -6.27 9.58
N MET A 79 -2.61 -5.09 9.26
CA MET A 79 -2.10 -3.80 9.72
C MET A 79 -1.97 -3.66 11.25
N PRO A 80 -2.92 -4.10 12.09
CA PRO A 80 -2.76 -4.03 13.55
C PRO A 80 -1.50 -4.75 14.05
N ARG A 81 -1.16 -5.90 13.45
CA ARG A 81 0.03 -6.68 13.80
C ARG A 81 1.30 -5.98 13.34
N VAL A 82 1.29 -5.40 12.13
CA VAL A 82 2.41 -4.60 11.61
C VAL A 82 2.67 -3.37 12.50
N CYS A 83 1.63 -2.62 12.86
CA CYS A 83 1.74 -1.49 13.78
C CYS A 83 2.35 -1.91 15.13
N SER A 84 1.91 -3.04 15.69
CA SER A 84 2.46 -3.58 16.94
C SER A 84 3.95 -3.95 16.81
N ALA A 85 4.36 -4.54 15.68
CA ALA A 85 5.75 -4.87 15.40
C ALA A 85 6.63 -3.62 15.29
N VAL A 86 6.18 -2.58 14.56
CA VAL A 86 6.87 -1.28 14.45
C VAL A 86 7.05 -0.63 15.82
N ILE A 87 6.00 -0.62 16.64
CA ILE A 87 6.07 -0.08 18.01
C ILE A 87 7.08 -0.87 18.85
N SER A 88 7.04 -2.20 18.79
CA SER A 88 7.96 -3.08 19.53
C SER A 88 9.41 -2.88 19.11
N ALA A 89 9.64 -2.64 17.82
CA ALA A 89 10.94 -2.31 17.25
C ALA A 89 11.36 -0.83 17.49
N LYS A 90 10.53 -0.02 18.16
CA LYS A 90 10.75 1.43 18.37
C LYS A 90 10.98 2.19 17.06
N GLY A 91 10.23 1.83 16.01
CA GLY A 91 10.39 2.37 14.66
C GLY A 91 11.53 1.75 13.85
N GLY A 92 12.24 0.77 14.39
CA GLY A 92 13.25 -0.01 13.68
C GLY A 92 12.67 -1.15 12.84
N TYR A 93 13.56 -1.86 12.14
CA TYR A 93 13.20 -3.01 11.33
C TYR A 93 12.69 -4.19 12.17
N PHE A 94 11.72 -4.93 11.62
CA PHE A 94 11.20 -6.18 12.18
C PHE A 94 11.12 -7.24 11.07
N TYR A 95 11.21 -8.51 11.48
CA TYR A 95 11.10 -9.62 10.55
C TYR A 95 9.65 -9.95 10.28
N GLU A 96 9.31 -10.11 8.99
CA GLU A 96 7.96 -10.46 8.56
C GLU A 96 7.50 -11.83 9.07
N SER A 97 8.42 -12.74 9.33
CA SER A 97 8.14 -14.03 9.96
C SER A 97 7.66 -13.93 11.41
N LYS A 98 7.67 -12.73 12.01
CA LYS A 98 7.26 -12.47 13.40
C LYS A 98 5.91 -11.74 13.51
N ILE A 99 5.14 -11.65 12.40
CA ILE A 99 3.87 -10.92 12.28
C ILE A 99 2.78 -11.79 11.65
#